data_AF-A0A1R1EP78-F1
#
_entry.id   AF-A0A1R1EP78-F1
#
_cell.length_a   1.000
_cell.length_b   1.000
_cell.length_c   1.000
_cell.angle_alpha   90.00
_cell.angle_beta   90.00
_cell.angle_gamma   90.00
#
_symmetry.space_group_name_H-M   'P 1'
#
loop_
_entity.id
_entity.type
_entity.pdbx_description
1 polymer ?
#
loop_
_entity_poly.entity_id
_entity_poly.type
_entity_poly.pdbx_seq_one_letter_code
_entity_poly.pdbx_strand_id
1 'polypeptide(L)'
;MRVTEEEKEARYAGWPDRVKHARLVRSGISSLLLPEEDAAARESARYRRRYAVNVTCLQAVDLKRVEGSADGLRVPVGSAHAGEAPLIGLYARLEKAAVRALYTLGLDSGEVVLASSGERKFGVERVTPSSGIKDPRIKARYDRAETELARRLRREEEEGIRLVMGMDPEFVLVDAGSNEMVPASRFLDREGEVGCDAVHGEGFTTFPIAELRPDPSGDPTGLLRRLMFTMQAAGRMIGDRSLIWQAGGMPRPGLPLGGHLHFSGIVLTPELLRALDNYLTLPVSLLEDENSRARRPKYGYLGDFRLQPHGGFEYRTLPSFLVSPLLAKGVVYLSYLIVSHYRALKMRPLDASERVHRAYYRGDREVLKPAVRPLFGEIRQLPDYGNYAGSIEPLLAHIERGTTWNESRDIRPLWNIPVEP
;
A
#
# COMPACT_ATOMS: atom_id res chain seq x y z
N MET A 1 -5.17 -17.46 17.06
CA MET A 1 -4.58 -18.47 16.16
C MET A 1 -4.21 -17.75 14.86
N ARG A 2 -3.07 -18.03 14.24
CA ARG A 2 -2.79 -17.50 12.89
C ARG A 2 -3.79 -18.13 11.93
N VAL A 3 -4.34 -17.34 11.00
CA VAL A 3 -5.26 -17.86 9.99
C VAL A 3 -4.47 -18.73 9.02
N THR A 4 -4.82 -20.01 8.90
CA THR A 4 -4.13 -20.95 8.01
C THR A 4 -4.45 -20.65 6.54
N GLU A 5 -3.63 -21.15 5.61
CA GLU A 5 -3.96 -21.05 4.18
C GLU A 5 -5.30 -21.73 3.86
N GLU A 6 -5.58 -22.89 4.47
CA GLU A 6 -6.86 -23.59 4.32
C GLU A 6 -8.05 -22.73 4.75
N GLU A 7 -7.95 -22.01 5.88
CA GLU A 7 -9.00 -21.10 6.35
C GLU A 7 -9.20 -19.90 5.41
N LYS A 8 -8.12 -19.39 4.80
CA LYS A 8 -8.19 -18.32 3.78
C LYS A 8 -8.88 -18.80 2.51
N GLU A 9 -8.48 -19.97 2.01
CA GLU A 9 -9.07 -20.56 0.81
C GLU A 9 -10.53 -20.96 1.02
N ALA A 10 -10.89 -21.52 2.18
CA ALA A 10 -12.27 -21.83 2.54
C ALA A 10 -13.14 -20.57 2.57
N ARG A 11 -12.62 -19.46 3.10
CA ARG A 11 -13.31 -18.16 3.09
C ARG A 11 -13.50 -17.64 1.67
N TYR A 12 -12.47 -17.69 0.84
CA TYR A 12 -12.54 -17.30 -0.56
C TYR A 12 -13.57 -18.15 -1.33
N ALA A 13 -13.57 -19.46 -1.14
CA ALA A 13 -14.51 -20.38 -1.75
C ALA A 13 -15.96 -20.10 -1.31
N GLY A 14 -16.16 -19.74 -0.04
CA GLY A 14 -17.46 -19.38 0.52
C GLY A 14 -18.03 -18.05 0.02
N TRP A 15 -17.24 -17.19 -0.64
CA TRP A 15 -17.75 -15.95 -1.21
C TRP A 15 -18.46 -16.17 -2.55
N PRO A 16 -19.67 -15.61 -2.73
CA PRO A 16 -20.30 -15.52 -4.05
C PRO A 16 -19.42 -14.72 -5.02
N ASP A 17 -19.45 -15.05 -6.31
CA ASP A 17 -18.62 -14.36 -7.30
C ASP A 17 -18.90 -12.86 -7.39
N ARG A 18 -20.14 -12.43 -7.11
CA ARG A 18 -20.48 -11.01 -6.96
C ARG A 18 -19.69 -10.30 -5.86
N VAL A 19 -19.35 -10.98 -4.76
CA VAL A 19 -18.53 -10.44 -3.68
C VAL A 19 -17.07 -10.35 -4.12
N LYS A 20 -16.52 -11.42 -4.72
CA LYS A 20 -15.16 -11.43 -5.28
C LYS A 20 -14.98 -10.31 -6.30
N HIS A 21 -15.91 -10.20 -7.24
CA HIS A 21 -15.97 -9.13 -8.24
C HIS A 21 -16.02 -7.74 -7.59
N ALA A 22 -16.93 -7.53 -6.64
CA ALA A 22 -17.07 -6.24 -5.96
C ALA A 22 -15.82 -5.85 -5.15
N ARG A 23 -15.09 -6.82 -4.55
CA ARG A 23 -13.81 -6.55 -3.87
C ARG A 23 -12.76 -6.10 -4.86
N LEU A 24 -12.58 -6.83 -5.97
CA LEU A 24 -11.61 -6.46 -7.02
C LEU A 24 -11.87 -5.05 -7.56
N VAL A 25 -13.11 -4.77 -8.01
CA VAL A 25 -13.47 -3.47 -8.62
C VAL A 25 -13.24 -2.33 -7.63
N ARG A 26 -13.69 -2.49 -6.38
CA ARG A 26 -13.56 -1.47 -5.34
C ARG A 26 -12.10 -1.23 -4.96
N SER A 27 -11.28 -2.28 -4.99
CA SER A 27 -9.84 -2.21 -4.84
C SER A 27 -9.14 -1.75 -6.13
N GLY A 28 -9.83 -1.18 -7.12
CA GLY A 28 -9.21 -0.60 -8.32
C GLY A 28 -8.68 -1.62 -9.33
N ILE A 29 -9.10 -2.88 -9.21
CA ILE A 29 -8.70 -3.97 -10.10
C ILE A 29 -9.85 -4.23 -11.06
N SER A 30 -9.59 -4.16 -12.37
CA SER A 30 -10.58 -4.55 -13.38
C SER A 30 -10.96 -6.02 -13.19
N SER A 31 -12.25 -6.34 -13.14
CA SER A 31 -12.74 -7.70 -12.89
C SER A 31 -13.64 -8.15 -14.01
N LEU A 32 -13.34 -9.34 -14.52
CA LEU A 32 -14.06 -10.07 -15.58
C LEU A 32 -14.61 -11.40 -15.03
N LEU A 33 -14.77 -11.50 -13.70
CA LEU A 33 -15.27 -12.71 -13.03
C LEU A 33 -16.74 -12.99 -13.33
N LEU A 34 -17.51 -11.94 -13.62
CA LEU A 34 -18.92 -12.06 -13.99
C LEU A 34 -19.04 -12.09 -15.52
N PRO A 35 -19.97 -12.88 -16.08
CA PRO A 35 -20.19 -12.91 -17.53
C PRO A 35 -20.58 -11.53 -18.05
N GLU A 36 -20.08 -11.17 -19.22
CA GLU A 36 -20.55 -9.96 -19.90
C GLU A 36 -21.99 -10.18 -20.37
N GLU A 37 -22.87 -9.23 -20.09
CA GLU A 37 -24.30 -9.35 -20.45
C GLU A 37 -24.53 -9.10 -21.95
N ASP A 38 -23.67 -8.28 -22.57
CA ASP A 38 -23.71 -7.88 -23.97
C ASP A 38 -23.09 -8.93 -24.91
N ALA A 39 -23.81 -9.26 -26.00
CA ALA A 39 -23.38 -10.26 -26.98
C ALA A 39 -22.13 -9.84 -27.79
N ALA A 40 -21.98 -8.56 -28.13
CA ALA A 40 -20.81 -8.03 -28.83
C ALA A 40 -19.58 -8.00 -27.89
N ALA A 41 -19.80 -7.71 -26.60
CA ALA A 41 -18.77 -7.77 -25.59
C ALA A 41 -18.25 -9.22 -25.41
N ARG A 42 -19.16 -10.21 -25.35
CA ARG A 42 -18.82 -11.64 -25.34
C ARG A 42 -18.00 -12.08 -26.56
N GLU A 43 -18.33 -11.57 -27.74
CA GLU A 43 -17.58 -11.87 -28.97
C GLU A 43 -16.17 -11.28 -28.91
N SER A 44 -16.03 -10.02 -28.49
CA SER A 44 -14.73 -9.38 -28.24
C SER A 44 -13.90 -10.12 -27.18
N ALA A 45 -14.56 -10.67 -26.14
CA ALA A 45 -13.91 -11.43 -25.07
C ALA A 45 -13.18 -12.70 -25.57
N ARG A 46 -13.59 -13.27 -26.71
CA ARG A 46 -12.91 -14.42 -27.32
C ARG A 46 -11.51 -14.10 -27.83
N TYR A 47 -11.28 -12.85 -28.25
CA TYR A 47 -10.00 -12.41 -28.85
C TYR A 47 -9.05 -11.74 -27.85
N ARG A 48 -9.39 -11.73 -26.54
CA ARG A 48 -8.53 -11.15 -25.50
C ARG A 48 -7.22 -11.91 -25.36
N ARG A 49 -6.12 -11.17 -25.21
CA ARG A 49 -4.84 -11.76 -24.81
C ARG A 49 -4.91 -12.10 -23.34
N ARG A 50 -4.50 -13.33 -22.98
CA ARG A 50 -4.56 -13.85 -21.62
C ARG A 50 -3.19 -14.24 -21.10
N TYR A 51 -3.01 -14.05 -19.80
CA TYR A 51 -1.80 -14.39 -19.07
C TYR A 51 -2.18 -15.09 -17.76
N ALA A 52 -1.60 -16.25 -17.50
CA ALA A 52 -1.67 -16.93 -16.22
C ALA A 52 -0.45 -16.56 -15.39
N VAL A 53 -0.67 -15.95 -14.24
CA VAL A 53 0.38 -15.54 -13.30
C VAL A 53 0.21 -16.36 -12.03
N ASN A 54 1.22 -17.14 -11.68
CA ASN A 54 1.26 -17.90 -10.44
C ASN A 54 2.02 -17.10 -9.40
N VAL A 55 1.42 -16.88 -8.25
CA VAL A 55 1.94 -16.02 -7.19
C VAL A 55 1.99 -16.78 -5.87
N THR A 56 3.06 -16.58 -5.13
CA THR A 56 3.21 -16.95 -3.72
C THR A 56 4.21 -16.00 -3.07
N CYS A 57 4.18 -15.84 -1.75
CA CYS A 57 5.11 -14.98 -1.01
C CYS A 57 5.18 -13.54 -1.56
N LEU A 58 4.03 -12.99 -2.03
CA LEU A 58 3.92 -11.64 -2.63
C LEU A 58 4.71 -11.41 -3.94
N GLN A 59 5.09 -12.47 -4.66
CA GLN A 59 5.84 -12.40 -5.92
C GLN A 59 5.34 -13.42 -6.94
N ALA A 60 5.54 -13.15 -8.23
CA ALA A 60 5.25 -14.12 -9.28
C ALA A 60 6.35 -15.21 -9.33
N VAL A 61 5.95 -16.48 -9.31
CA VAL A 61 6.85 -17.64 -9.47
C VAL A 61 6.77 -18.26 -10.86
N ASP A 62 5.72 -17.96 -11.62
CA ASP A 62 5.58 -18.35 -13.02
C ASP A 62 4.63 -17.41 -13.77
N LEU A 63 4.91 -17.19 -15.05
CA LEU A 63 4.06 -16.42 -15.95
C LEU A 63 3.99 -17.10 -17.32
N LYS A 64 2.77 -17.40 -17.77
CA LYS A 64 2.51 -18.04 -19.07
C LYS A 64 1.45 -17.27 -19.85
N ARG A 65 1.55 -17.25 -21.17
CA ARG A 65 0.47 -16.83 -22.06
C ARG A 65 -0.57 -17.94 -22.12
N VAL A 66 -1.85 -17.59 -22.12
CA VAL A 66 -2.94 -18.55 -22.29
C VAL A 66 -3.57 -18.35 -23.67
N GLU A 67 -3.69 -19.43 -24.44
CA GLU A 67 -4.27 -19.39 -25.79
C GLU A 67 -5.77 -19.66 -25.77
N GLY A 68 -6.57 -18.86 -26.48
CA GLY A 68 -8.01 -19.03 -26.48
C GLY A 68 -8.62 -18.63 -25.13
N SER A 69 -9.33 -19.55 -24.46
CA SER A 69 -10.04 -19.29 -23.20
C SER A 69 -9.12 -19.38 -21.97
N ALA A 70 -9.64 -19.04 -20.78
CA ALA A 70 -8.90 -19.16 -19.53
C ALA A 70 -8.39 -20.59 -19.22
N ASP A 71 -9.03 -21.63 -19.77
CA ASP A 71 -8.64 -23.04 -19.66
C ASP A 71 -7.72 -23.52 -20.79
N GLY A 72 -7.37 -22.62 -21.70
CA GLY A 72 -6.57 -22.94 -22.85
C GLY A 72 -5.12 -23.31 -22.54
N LEU A 73 -4.39 -23.62 -23.62
CA LEU A 73 -3.00 -24.04 -23.54
C LEU A 73 -2.15 -22.92 -22.95
N ARG A 74 -1.35 -23.26 -21.93
CA ARG A 74 -0.41 -22.35 -21.28
C ARG A 74 0.95 -22.47 -21.93
N VAL A 75 1.36 -21.44 -22.66
CA VAL A 75 2.65 -21.38 -23.36
C VAL A 75 3.60 -20.46 -22.57
N PRO A 76 4.87 -20.85 -22.34
CA PRO A 76 5.86 -19.94 -21.78
C PRO A 76 5.88 -18.64 -22.57
N VAL A 77 5.98 -17.51 -21.87
CA VAL A 77 6.24 -16.24 -22.54
C VAL A 77 7.71 -16.26 -22.98
N GLY A 78 7.97 -16.85 -24.15
CA GLY A 78 9.30 -16.96 -24.76
C GLY A 78 9.71 -15.66 -25.43
N SER A 79 10.99 -15.28 -25.27
CA SER A 79 11.64 -14.07 -25.78
C SER A 79 11.26 -13.75 -27.22
N ALA A 80 10.37 -12.78 -27.41
CA ALA A 80 10.22 -12.15 -28.70
C ALA A 80 11.49 -11.32 -28.95
N HIS A 81 12.26 -11.68 -29.96
CA HIS A 81 13.31 -10.84 -30.52
C HIS A 81 12.72 -9.51 -30.99
N ALA A 82 12.69 -8.52 -30.08
CA ALA A 82 12.65 -7.07 -30.30
C ALA A 82 12.36 -6.38 -28.95
N GLY A 83 13.40 -5.86 -28.29
CA GLY A 83 13.30 -5.02 -27.10
C GLY A 83 12.97 -5.77 -25.80
N GLU A 84 13.97 -5.96 -24.95
CA GLU A 84 13.81 -6.56 -23.61
C GLU A 84 13.03 -5.65 -22.63
N ALA A 85 13.13 -4.32 -22.78
CA ALA A 85 12.50 -3.36 -21.87
C ALA A 85 10.95 -3.35 -21.90
N PRO A 86 10.26 -3.38 -23.06
CA PRO A 86 8.80 -3.51 -23.13
C PRO A 86 8.25 -4.77 -22.44
N LEU A 87 8.99 -5.88 -22.50
CA LEU A 87 8.62 -7.14 -21.85
C LEU A 87 8.75 -7.01 -20.34
N ILE A 88 9.87 -6.50 -19.81
CA ILE A 88 10.06 -6.27 -18.37
C ILE A 88 8.92 -5.41 -17.79
N GLY A 89 8.53 -4.34 -18.49
CA GLY A 89 7.42 -3.48 -18.07
C GLY A 89 6.05 -4.18 -18.08
N LEU A 90 5.81 -5.12 -19.01
CA LEU A 90 4.59 -5.93 -19.02
C LEU A 90 4.56 -6.94 -17.87
N TYR A 91 5.68 -7.65 -17.64
CA TYR A 91 5.80 -8.62 -16.55
C TYR A 91 5.53 -7.98 -15.19
N ALA A 92 6.19 -6.86 -14.89
CA ALA A 92 6.00 -6.14 -13.64
C ALA A 92 4.54 -5.70 -13.43
N ARG A 93 3.84 -5.32 -14.50
CA ARG A 93 2.42 -4.94 -14.44
C ARG A 93 1.50 -6.14 -14.20
N LEU A 94 1.76 -7.28 -14.85
CA LEU A 94 0.99 -8.51 -14.67
C LEU A 94 1.19 -9.09 -13.26
N GLU A 95 2.43 -9.12 -12.78
CA GLU A 95 2.76 -9.53 -11.41
C GLU A 95 2.07 -8.63 -10.38
N LYS A 96 2.24 -7.31 -10.49
CA LYS A 96 1.59 -6.36 -9.57
C LYS A 96 0.07 -6.54 -9.55
N ALA A 97 -0.55 -6.73 -10.71
CA ALA A 97 -1.99 -6.96 -10.81
C ALA A 97 -2.41 -8.29 -10.14
N ALA A 98 -1.66 -9.37 -10.36
CA ALA A 98 -1.94 -10.69 -9.79
C ALA A 98 -1.75 -10.71 -8.26
N VAL A 99 -0.64 -10.17 -7.75
CA VAL A 99 -0.38 -10.04 -6.30
C VAL A 99 -1.50 -9.24 -5.63
N ARG A 100 -1.86 -8.08 -6.19
CA ARG A 100 -2.93 -7.23 -5.66
C ARG A 100 -4.30 -7.93 -5.70
N ALA A 101 -4.57 -8.74 -6.73
CA ALA A 101 -5.81 -9.49 -6.86
C ALA A 101 -5.94 -10.57 -5.78
N LEU A 102 -4.91 -11.40 -5.59
CA LEU A 102 -4.92 -12.42 -4.53
C LEU A 102 -5.04 -11.78 -3.15
N TYR A 103 -4.22 -10.75 -2.88
CA TYR A 103 -4.24 -10.04 -1.60
C TYR A 103 -5.63 -9.46 -1.28
N THR A 104 -6.27 -8.80 -2.26
CA THR A 104 -7.62 -8.24 -2.17
C THR A 104 -8.68 -9.32 -1.88
N LEU A 105 -8.47 -10.52 -2.40
CA LEU A 105 -9.36 -11.67 -2.24
C LEU A 105 -9.03 -12.50 -0.98
N GLY A 106 -8.08 -12.05 -0.15
CA GLY A 106 -7.70 -12.71 1.09
C GLY A 106 -6.84 -13.97 0.90
N LEU A 107 -6.27 -14.16 -0.29
CA LEU A 107 -5.36 -15.26 -0.62
C LEU A 107 -3.91 -14.78 -0.58
N ASP A 108 -3.00 -15.64 -0.15
CA ASP A 108 -1.55 -15.35 -0.16
C ASP A 108 -0.85 -16.01 -1.36
N SER A 109 -1.48 -17.02 -1.95
CA SER A 109 -0.93 -17.87 -3.00
C SER A 109 -2.02 -18.32 -4.00
N GLY A 110 -1.69 -18.44 -5.29
CA GLY A 110 -2.61 -18.93 -6.33
C GLY A 110 -2.28 -18.48 -7.76
N GLU A 111 -3.05 -18.99 -8.72
CA GLU A 111 -3.02 -18.56 -10.12
C GLU A 111 -4.07 -17.48 -10.38
N VAL A 112 -3.65 -16.37 -11.01
CA VAL A 112 -4.54 -15.34 -11.54
C VAL A 112 -4.45 -15.35 -13.07
N VAL A 113 -5.59 -15.57 -13.73
CA VAL A 113 -5.71 -15.38 -15.18
C VAL A 113 -6.16 -13.96 -15.45
N LEU A 114 -5.28 -13.21 -16.11
CA LEU A 114 -5.47 -11.82 -16.51
C LEU A 114 -5.74 -11.74 -18.01
N ALA A 115 -6.78 -11.02 -18.40
CA ALA A 115 -7.14 -10.79 -19.80
C ALA A 115 -7.05 -9.30 -20.16
N SER A 116 -6.62 -8.99 -21.39
CA SER A 116 -6.59 -7.61 -21.89
C SER A 116 -7.99 -6.99 -21.88
N SER A 117 -8.15 -5.81 -21.28
CA SER A 117 -9.43 -5.13 -21.06
C SER A 117 -9.43 -3.69 -21.60
N GLY A 118 -8.78 -3.46 -22.75
CA GLY A 118 -8.58 -2.13 -23.36
C GLY A 118 -7.10 -1.75 -23.45
N GLU A 119 -6.81 -0.48 -23.77
CA GLU A 119 -5.44 -0.02 -23.93
C GLU A 119 -4.62 -0.15 -22.64
N ARG A 120 -3.65 -1.07 -22.66
CA ARG A 120 -2.70 -1.32 -21.56
C ARG A 120 -3.41 -1.55 -20.20
N LYS A 121 -4.57 -2.20 -20.18
CA LYS A 121 -5.23 -2.64 -18.93
C LYS A 121 -5.51 -4.14 -18.96
N PHE A 122 -5.44 -4.76 -17.78
CA PHE A 122 -5.73 -6.17 -17.57
C PHE A 122 -6.84 -6.33 -16.55
N GLY A 123 -7.81 -7.19 -16.86
CA GLY A 123 -8.87 -7.59 -15.97
C GLY A 123 -8.67 -9.01 -15.46
N VAL A 124 -9.07 -9.27 -14.22
CA VAL A 124 -9.04 -10.60 -13.60
C VAL A 124 -10.21 -11.42 -14.13
N GLU A 125 -9.92 -12.44 -14.93
CA GLU A 125 -10.90 -13.36 -15.52
C GLU A 125 -11.10 -14.60 -14.65
N ARG A 126 -10.04 -15.07 -13.97
CA ARG A 126 -10.12 -16.22 -13.07
C ARG A 126 -9.08 -16.16 -11.97
N VAL A 127 -9.43 -16.68 -10.80
CA VAL A 127 -8.52 -16.90 -9.67
C VAL A 127 -8.68 -18.33 -9.17
N THR A 128 -7.56 -19.06 -9.14
CA THR A 128 -7.46 -20.44 -8.65
C THR A 128 -6.54 -20.44 -7.43
N PRO A 129 -7.03 -20.80 -6.22
CA PRO A 129 -6.19 -20.94 -5.04
C PRO A 129 -5.07 -21.98 -5.22
N SER A 130 -4.02 -21.92 -4.41
CA SER A 130 -2.85 -22.77 -4.58
C SER A 130 -3.18 -24.27 -4.42
N SER A 131 -4.14 -24.63 -3.56
CA SER A 131 -4.63 -26.01 -3.44
C SER A 131 -5.24 -26.56 -4.74
N GLY A 132 -5.81 -25.68 -5.57
CA GLY A 132 -6.43 -26.02 -6.85
C GLY A 132 -5.43 -26.22 -8.00
N ILE A 133 -4.16 -25.87 -7.80
CA ILE A 133 -3.12 -26.02 -8.82
C ILE A 133 -2.74 -27.50 -8.95
N LYS A 134 -2.80 -28.04 -10.16
CA LYS A 134 -2.52 -29.47 -10.42
C LYS A 134 -1.18 -29.74 -11.10
N ASP A 135 -0.60 -28.75 -11.78
CA ASP A 135 0.67 -28.92 -12.51
C ASP A 135 1.84 -29.13 -11.52
N PRO A 136 2.50 -30.31 -11.51
CA PRO A 136 3.59 -30.60 -10.58
C PRO A 136 4.78 -29.65 -10.73
N ARG A 137 5.04 -29.14 -11.94
CA ARG A 137 6.15 -28.20 -12.18
C ARG A 137 5.88 -26.84 -11.53
N ILE A 138 4.62 -26.42 -11.51
CA ILE A 138 4.21 -25.20 -10.82
C ILE A 138 4.25 -25.42 -9.31
N LYS A 139 3.72 -26.53 -8.79
CA LYS A 139 3.83 -26.87 -7.36
C LYS A 139 5.28 -26.82 -6.86
N ALA A 140 6.21 -27.43 -7.59
CA ALA A 140 7.64 -27.39 -7.23
C ALA A 140 8.22 -25.96 -7.16
N ARG A 141 7.66 -25.00 -7.91
CA ARG A 141 8.06 -23.58 -7.80
C ARG A 141 7.47 -22.90 -6.58
N TYR A 142 6.24 -23.22 -6.21
CA TYR A 142 5.65 -22.77 -4.94
C TYR A 142 6.47 -23.31 -3.77
N ASP A 143 6.71 -24.61 -3.72
CA ASP A 143 7.48 -25.28 -2.67
C ASP A 143 8.87 -24.65 -2.50
N ARG A 144 9.53 -24.32 -3.62
CA ARG A 144 10.84 -23.64 -3.60
C ARG A 144 10.74 -22.25 -2.99
N ALA A 145 9.77 -21.44 -3.40
CA ALA A 145 9.59 -20.07 -2.91
C ALA A 145 9.21 -20.05 -1.42
N GLU A 146 8.37 -20.98 -0.99
CA GLU A 146 7.98 -21.14 0.42
C GLU A 146 9.15 -21.65 1.27
N THR A 147 9.94 -22.60 0.76
CA THR A 147 11.16 -23.08 1.43
C THR A 147 12.16 -21.95 1.62
N GLU A 148 12.35 -21.11 0.60
CA GLU A 148 13.25 -19.94 0.66
C GLU A 148 12.74 -18.91 1.67
N LEU A 149 11.43 -18.60 1.67
CA LEU A 149 10.85 -17.71 2.66
C LEU A 149 11.03 -18.27 4.08
N ALA A 150 10.76 -19.56 4.29
CA ALA A 150 10.93 -20.21 5.58
C ALA A 150 12.38 -20.18 6.06
N ARG A 151 13.36 -20.31 5.16
CA ARG A 151 14.79 -20.14 5.50
C ARG A 151 15.09 -18.72 5.98
N ARG A 152 14.59 -17.70 5.28
CA ARG A 152 14.77 -16.29 5.68
C ARG A 152 14.14 -15.98 7.02
N LEU A 153 12.94 -16.51 7.27
CA LEU A 153 12.24 -16.32 8.55
C LEU A 153 12.97 -17.01 9.71
N ARG A 154 13.49 -18.25 9.52
CA ARG A 154 14.32 -18.91 10.54
C ARG A 154 15.59 -18.12 10.85
N ARG A 155 16.26 -17.60 9.81
CA ARG A 155 17.43 -16.77 9.98
C ARG A 155 17.13 -15.48 10.75
N GLU A 156 16.02 -14.81 10.43
CA GLU A 156 15.55 -13.64 11.19
C GLU A 156 15.26 -13.97 12.66
N GLU A 157 14.68 -15.15 12.94
CA GLU A 157 14.42 -15.61 14.31
C GLU A 157 15.72 -15.92 15.08
N GLU A 158 16.70 -16.54 14.42
CA GLU A 158 18.02 -16.86 14.99
C GLU A 158 18.89 -15.61 15.23
N GLU A 159 18.93 -14.68 14.27
CA GLU A 159 19.77 -13.47 14.31
C GLU A 159 19.10 -12.29 15.04
N GLY A 160 17.78 -12.36 15.22
CA GLY A 160 16.94 -11.27 15.73
C GLY A 160 16.63 -10.20 14.67
N ILE A 161 15.52 -9.49 14.87
CA ILE A 161 15.13 -8.37 14.00
C ILE A 161 16.03 -7.17 14.29
N ARG A 162 16.74 -6.69 13.26
CA ARG A 162 17.51 -5.43 13.29
C ARG A 162 16.80 -4.38 12.47
N LEU A 163 15.61 -3.99 12.93
CA LEU A 163 14.73 -3.10 12.19
C LEU A 163 15.39 -1.73 11.96
N VAL A 164 15.46 -1.32 10.70
CA VAL A 164 15.81 0.05 10.31
C VAL A 164 14.63 0.62 9.56
N MET A 165 14.22 1.82 9.96
CA MET A 165 13.08 2.53 9.41
C MET A 165 13.51 3.77 8.63
N GLY A 166 12.89 3.98 7.48
CA GLY A 166 12.91 5.24 6.72
C GLY A 166 11.50 5.74 6.47
N MET A 167 11.36 6.92 5.87
CA MET A 167 10.06 7.45 5.47
C MET A 167 10.21 8.46 4.33
N ASP A 168 9.18 8.52 3.49
CA ASP A 168 9.08 9.50 2.41
C ASP A 168 7.71 10.22 2.48
N PRO A 169 7.45 11.10 3.49
CA PRO A 169 6.18 11.80 3.55
C PRO A 169 6.13 13.06 2.67
N GLU A 170 4.96 13.29 2.10
CA GLU A 170 4.75 14.30 1.05
C GLU A 170 3.93 15.51 1.52
N PHE A 171 4.10 16.66 0.87
CA PHE A 171 3.28 17.86 1.06
C PHE A 171 3.23 18.69 -0.24
N VAL A 172 2.30 19.65 -0.30
CA VAL A 172 2.16 20.59 -1.42
C VAL A 172 2.33 22.03 -0.98
N LEU A 173 2.72 22.89 -1.93
CA LEU A 173 2.85 24.33 -1.73
C LEU A 173 1.65 25.03 -2.37
N VAL A 174 1.03 25.94 -1.61
CA VAL A 174 -0.10 26.74 -2.08
C VAL A 174 0.18 28.20 -1.77
N ASP A 175 -0.01 29.07 -2.76
CA ASP A 175 0.08 30.51 -2.55
C ASP A 175 -1.09 31.01 -1.69
N ALA A 176 -0.81 31.68 -0.57
CA ALA A 176 -1.85 32.06 0.38
C ALA A 176 -2.82 33.13 -0.16
N GLY A 177 -2.36 33.98 -1.08
CA GLY A 177 -3.16 35.09 -1.61
C GLY A 177 -4.12 34.65 -2.73
N SER A 178 -3.61 33.86 -3.66
CA SER A 178 -4.35 33.36 -4.83
C SER A 178 -5.00 31.99 -4.59
N ASN A 179 -4.57 31.23 -3.59
CA ASN A 179 -4.96 29.84 -3.33
C ASN A 179 -4.60 28.88 -4.50
N GLU A 180 -3.65 29.28 -5.33
CA GLU A 180 -3.15 28.49 -6.45
C GLU A 180 -2.01 27.56 -6.02
N MET A 181 -1.92 26.40 -6.70
CA MET A 181 -0.85 25.43 -6.48
C MET A 181 0.47 25.95 -7.04
N VAL A 182 1.53 25.86 -6.23
CA VAL A 182 2.89 26.20 -6.64
C VAL A 182 3.72 24.92 -6.77
N PRO A 183 4.30 24.62 -7.94
CA PRO A 183 5.09 23.40 -8.10
C PRO A 183 6.32 23.39 -7.18
N ALA A 184 6.50 22.29 -6.44
CA ALA A 184 7.66 22.07 -5.56
C ALA A 184 8.99 22.20 -6.31
N SER A 185 9.05 21.82 -7.60
CA SER A 185 10.23 21.94 -8.45
C SER A 185 10.69 23.37 -8.74
N ARG A 186 9.94 24.40 -8.32
CA ARG A 186 10.44 25.78 -8.32
C ARG A 186 11.50 26.02 -7.24
N PHE A 187 11.53 25.18 -6.21
CA PHE A 187 12.39 25.33 -5.04
C PHE A 187 13.27 24.11 -4.78
N LEU A 188 12.83 22.93 -5.18
CA LEU A 188 13.43 21.65 -4.80
C LEU A 188 13.90 20.87 -6.03
N ASP A 189 15.07 20.26 -5.93
CA ASP A 189 15.54 19.27 -6.89
C ASP A 189 14.74 17.96 -6.77
N ARG A 190 14.96 17.02 -7.71
CA ARG A 190 14.31 15.71 -7.64
C ARG A 190 14.92 14.81 -6.58
N GLU A 191 16.23 14.92 -6.39
CA GLU A 191 17.03 14.09 -5.49
C GLU A 191 17.34 14.82 -4.18
N GLY A 192 17.86 14.08 -3.20
CA GLY A 192 18.22 14.59 -1.88
C GLY A 192 17.15 14.37 -0.81
N GLU A 193 17.50 14.76 0.41
CA GLU A 193 16.66 14.64 1.61
C GLU A 193 15.38 15.49 1.52
N VAL A 194 15.39 16.56 0.73
CA VAL A 194 14.21 17.36 0.43
C VAL A 194 14.14 17.48 -1.09
N GLY A 195 13.16 16.80 -1.68
CA GLY A 195 13.03 16.78 -3.13
C GLY A 195 11.59 16.97 -3.59
N CYS A 196 11.38 16.76 -4.89
CA CYS A 196 10.05 16.77 -5.50
C CYS A 196 9.74 15.47 -6.26
N ASP A 197 8.46 15.08 -6.26
CA ASP A 197 7.98 13.87 -6.96
C ASP A 197 7.10 14.20 -8.18
N ALA A 198 7.12 13.27 -9.12
CA ALA A 198 6.53 13.38 -10.45
C ALA A 198 5.04 13.02 -10.46
N VAL A 199 4.21 13.96 -10.89
CA VAL A 199 2.82 13.72 -11.27
C VAL A 199 2.69 13.65 -12.78
N HIS A 200 2.19 12.51 -13.27
CA HIS A 200 2.03 12.22 -14.68
C HIS A 200 0.61 12.57 -15.12
N GLY A 201 0.48 13.57 -16.01
CA GLY A 201 -0.77 13.98 -16.64
C GLY A 201 -0.95 13.40 -18.05
N GLU A 202 -1.89 13.95 -18.81
CA GLU A 202 -2.12 13.58 -20.21
C GLU A 202 -0.98 14.12 -21.11
N GLY A 203 0.12 13.36 -21.18
CA GLY A 203 1.22 13.62 -22.11
C GLY A 203 2.37 14.48 -21.56
N PHE A 204 2.28 14.96 -20.32
CA PHE A 204 3.36 15.71 -19.67
C PHE A 204 3.55 15.27 -18.21
N THR A 205 4.79 15.37 -17.73
CA THR A 205 5.17 15.11 -16.32
C THR A 205 5.48 16.43 -15.63
N THR A 206 4.84 16.67 -14.50
CA THR A 206 5.11 17.81 -13.62
C THR A 206 5.68 17.33 -12.30
N PHE A 207 6.29 18.21 -11.51
CA PHE A 207 6.85 17.88 -10.20
C PHE A 207 6.25 18.75 -9.08
N PRO A 208 4.93 18.63 -8.81
CA PRO A 208 4.22 19.54 -7.93
C PRO A 208 4.31 19.19 -6.45
N ILE A 209 4.71 17.96 -6.12
CA ILE A 209 4.71 17.43 -4.74
C ILE A 209 6.11 17.57 -4.16
N ALA A 210 6.21 18.10 -2.94
CA ALA A 210 7.43 18.07 -2.16
C ALA A 210 7.46 16.78 -1.31
N GLU A 211 8.62 16.14 -1.23
CA GLU A 211 8.83 14.88 -0.50
C GLU A 211 10.05 15.02 0.41
N LEU A 212 9.90 14.61 1.66
CA LEU A 212 10.97 14.60 2.66
C LEU A 212 11.52 13.18 2.77
N ARG A 213 12.83 13.01 2.73
CA ARG A 213 13.52 11.72 2.78
C ARG A 213 14.60 11.75 3.87
N PRO A 214 14.23 11.88 5.16
CA PRO A 214 15.18 11.89 6.26
C PRO A 214 16.00 10.60 6.30
N ASP A 215 17.26 10.69 6.73
CA ASP A 215 18.12 9.52 6.86
C ASP A 215 17.48 8.41 7.73
N PRO A 216 17.59 7.13 7.34
CA PRO A 216 16.93 6.03 8.05
C PRO A 216 17.56 5.74 9.42
N SER A 217 16.74 5.39 10.43
CA SER A 217 17.18 5.08 11.79
C SER A 217 16.72 3.71 12.26
N GLY A 218 17.55 3.06 13.11
CA GLY A 218 17.16 1.83 13.82
C GLY A 218 16.20 2.06 14.99
N ASP A 219 16.01 3.31 15.39
CA ASP A 219 15.13 3.71 16.48
C ASP A 219 14.14 4.81 16.03
N PRO A 220 12.86 4.73 16.48
CA PRO A 220 11.82 5.67 16.04
C PRO A 220 12.09 7.12 16.50
N THR A 221 12.83 7.30 17.61
CA THR A 221 13.16 8.64 18.12
C THR A 221 14.16 9.34 17.19
N GLY A 222 15.21 8.64 16.78
CA GLY A 222 16.22 9.10 15.84
C GLY A 222 15.62 9.44 14.49
N LEU A 223 14.70 8.61 13.99
CA LEU A 223 13.99 8.88 12.75
C LEU A 223 13.17 10.17 12.82
N LEU A 224 12.42 10.39 13.90
CA LEU A 224 11.66 11.62 14.09
C LEU A 224 12.54 12.86 14.24
N ARG A 225 13.69 12.76 14.94
CA ARG A 225 14.66 13.87 15.00
C ARG A 225 15.16 14.25 13.61
N ARG A 226 15.47 13.25 12.78
CA ARG A 226 15.90 13.47 11.40
C ARG A 226 14.79 14.09 10.55
N LEU A 227 13.56 13.63 10.70
CA LEU A 227 12.40 14.29 10.08
C LEU A 227 12.31 15.77 10.47
N MET A 228 12.52 16.13 11.75
CA MET A 228 12.53 17.53 12.18
C MET A 228 13.65 18.33 11.48
N PHE A 229 14.85 17.76 11.33
CA PHE A 229 15.95 18.42 10.61
C PHE A 229 15.63 18.60 9.13
N THR A 230 15.05 17.59 8.48
CA THR A 230 14.65 17.63 7.08
C THR A 230 13.51 18.63 6.84
N MET A 231 12.53 18.75 7.76
CA MET A 231 11.52 19.81 7.75
C MET A 231 12.17 21.21 7.81
N GLN A 232 13.16 21.40 8.68
CA GLN A 232 13.89 22.67 8.78
C GLN A 232 14.73 22.96 7.53
N ALA A 233 15.32 21.94 6.90
CA ALA A 233 16.01 22.07 5.63
C ALA A 233 15.05 22.53 4.52
N ALA A 234 13.88 21.90 4.41
CA ALA A 234 12.84 22.32 3.49
C ALA A 234 12.43 23.79 3.73
N GLY A 235 12.33 24.23 5.00
CA GLY A 235 11.98 25.60 5.36
C GLY A 235 13.04 26.65 5.00
N ARG A 236 14.29 26.23 4.76
CA ARG A 236 15.37 27.06 4.23
C ARG A 236 15.38 27.08 2.69
N MET A 237 15.10 25.93 2.07
CA MET A 237 15.08 25.79 0.60
C MET A 237 13.87 26.49 -0.02
N ILE A 238 12.70 26.35 0.60
CA ILE A 238 11.47 27.04 0.19
C ILE A 238 11.44 28.39 0.92
N GLY A 239 12.20 29.35 0.37
CA GLY A 239 12.36 30.68 0.96
C GLY A 239 11.14 31.60 0.83
N ASP A 240 10.16 31.23 0.01
CA ASP A 240 8.95 32.02 -0.19
C ASP A 240 7.97 31.85 0.98
N ARG A 241 7.88 32.89 1.83
CA ARG A 241 7.06 32.89 3.04
C ARG A 241 5.56 33.03 2.75
N SER A 242 5.19 33.50 1.55
CA SER A 242 3.78 33.64 1.14
C SER A 242 3.08 32.29 0.89
N LEU A 243 3.85 31.21 0.75
CA LEU A 243 3.32 29.87 0.48
C LEU A 243 2.95 29.16 1.77
N ILE A 244 1.75 28.60 1.86
CA ILE A 244 1.39 27.65 2.91
C ILE A 244 1.75 26.22 2.48
N TRP A 245 2.04 25.36 3.46
CA TRP A 245 2.33 23.95 3.21
C TRP A 245 1.14 23.10 3.66
N GLN A 246 0.58 22.33 2.75
CA GLN A 246 -0.55 21.44 3.03
C GLN A 246 -0.12 19.98 2.91
N ALA A 247 -0.55 19.16 3.86
CA ALA A 247 -0.31 17.72 3.90
C ALA A 247 -1.60 16.97 4.20
N GLY A 248 -1.53 15.64 4.20
CA GLY A 248 -2.66 14.76 4.41
C GLY A 248 -2.79 13.75 3.29
N GLY A 249 -4.02 13.38 2.96
CA GLY A 249 -4.31 12.42 1.92
C GLY A 249 -4.53 13.04 0.54
N MET A 250 -5.36 14.07 0.44
CA MET A 250 -5.63 14.76 -0.82
C MET A 250 -6.02 16.22 -0.54
N PRO A 251 -5.09 17.04 -0.02
CA PRO A 251 -5.36 18.45 0.33
C PRO A 251 -5.83 19.26 -0.89
N ARG A 252 -5.43 18.83 -2.10
CA ARG A 252 -5.84 19.43 -3.37
C ARG A 252 -6.45 18.38 -4.30
N PRO A 253 -7.59 18.67 -4.96
CA PRO A 253 -8.23 17.72 -5.87
C PRO A 253 -7.27 17.17 -6.93
N GLY A 254 -7.21 15.84 -7.06
CA GLY A 254 -6.38 15.17 -8.06
C GLY A 254 -4.89 15.04 -7.70
N LEU A 255 -4.46 15.57 -6.55
CA LEU A 255 -3.08 15.44 -6.04
C LEU A 255 -3.08 14.63 -4.73
N PRO A 256 -3.08 13.29 -4.83
CA PRO A 256 -3.00 12.43 -3.66
C PRO A 256 -1.58 12.46 -3.09
N LEU A 257 -1.47 12.54 -1.77
CA LEU A 257 -0.20 12.55 -1.06
C LEU A 257 0.01 11.26 -0.26
N GLY A 258 1.27 10.83 -0.18
CA GLY A 258 1.76 9.64 0.51
C GLY A 258 2.50 9.94 1.81
N GLY A 259 2.37 9.04 2.78
CA GLY A 259 3.20 8.97 3.97
C GLY A 259 3.94 7.64 3.96
N HIS A 260 4.88 7.45 3.04
CA HIS A 260 5.51 6.15 2.83
C HIS A 260 6.43 5.81 4.01
N LEU A 261 6.40 4.54 4.44
CA LEU A 261 7.27 4.03 5.51
C LEU A 261 8.13 2.91 4.97
N HIS A 262 9.42 2.93 5.26
CA HIS A 262 10.40 1.99 4.75
C HIS A 262 10.86 1.11 5.89
N PHE A 263 10.96 -0.19 5.66
CA PHE A 263 11.38 -1.17 6.65
C PHE A 263 12.45 -2.07 6.05
N SER A 264 13.61 -2.14 6.69
CA SER A 264 14.68 -3.08 6.38
C SER A 264 15.15 -3.81 7.64
N GLY A 265 15.91 -4.89 7.46
CA GLY A 265 16.25 -5.79 8.57
C GLY A 265 15.07 -6.64 9.06
N ILE A 266 14.00 -6.72 8.27
CA ILE A 266 12.85 -7.61 8.47
C ILE A 266 12.38 -8.20 7.13
N VAL A 267 11.92 -9.44 7.15
CA VAL A 267 11.39 -10.16 6.00
C VAL A 267 9.95 -9.75 5.73
N LEU A 268 9.69 -9.22 4.53
CA LEU A 268 8.33 -8.95 4.08
C LEU A 268 7.54 -10.27 3.91
N THR A 269 6.38 -10.35 4.55
CA THR A 269 5.43 -11.46 4.42
C THR A 269 4.01 -10.93 4.18
N PRO A 270 3.10 -11.72 3.61
CA PRO A 270 1.68 -11.38 3.57
C PRO A 270 1.12 -11.07 4.96
N GLU A 271 1.56 -11.79 5.99
CA GLU A 271 1.12 -11.59 7.38
C GLU A 271 1.53 -10.22 7.93
N LEU A 272 2.78 -9.80 7.69
CA LEU A 272 3.29 -8.48 8.08
C LEU A 272 2.52 -7.37 7.34
N LEU A 273 2.30 -7.53 6.04
CA LEU A 273 1.57 -6.55 5.24
C LEU A 273 0.12 -6.41 5.72
N ARG A 274 -0.55 -7.54 6.03
CA ARG A 274 -1.90 -7.55 6.63
C ARG A 274 -1.91 -6.93 8.03
N ALA A 275 -0.85 -7.09 8.82
CA ALA A 275 -0.74 -6.44 10.12
C ALA A 275 -0.66 -4.91 9.96
N LEU A 276 0.16 -4.40 9.04
CA LEU A 276 0.21 -2.97 8.72
C LEU A 276 -1.15 -2.44 8.24
N ASP A 277 -1.81 -3.14 7.31
CA ASP A 277 -3.12 -2.70 6.82
C ASP A 277 -4.19 -2.65 7.92
N ASN A 278 -4.25 -3.66 8.79
CA ASN A 278 -5.29 -3.74 9.82
C ASN A 278 -4.96 -2.87 11.05
N TYR A 279 -3.71 -2.78 11.49
CA TYR A 279 -3.35 -2.13 12.76
C TYR A 279 -2.76 -0.73 12.61
N LEU A 280 -2.36 -0.34 11.40
CA LEU A 280 -1.84 1.00 11.12
C LEU A 280 -2.77 1.77 10.17
N THR A 281 -2.98 1.27 8.96
CA THR A 281 -3.79 1.96 7.95
C THR A 281 -5.24 2.09 8.35
N LEU A 282 -5.88 1.00 8.80
CA LEU A 282 -7.29 1.03 9.15
C LEU A 282 -7.59 2.03 10.30
N PRO A 283 -6.82 2.07 11.40
CA PRO A 283 -7.00 3.10 12.43
C PRO A 283 -6.70 4.51 11.94
N VAL A 284 -5.61 4.71 11.17
CA VAL A 284 -5.26 6.05 10.63
C VAL A 284 -6.33 6.58 9.69
N SER A 285 -7.01 5.70 8.93
CA SER A 285 -8.09 6.10 8.01
C SER A 285 -9.29 6.74 8.71
N LEU A 286 -9.44 6.58 10.03
CA LEU A 286 -10.47 7.27 10.82
C LEU A 286 -10.14 8.75 11.08
N LEU A 287 -8.87 9.15 10.96
CA LEU A 287 -8.40 10.52 11.14
C LEU A 287 -8.36 11.32 9.85
N GLU A 288 -8.34 10.63 8.70
CA GLU A 288 -8.33 11.21 7.36
C GLU A 288 -9.45 12.23 7.18
N ASP A 289 -9.19 13.28 6.39
CA ASP A 289 -10.22 14.19 5.90
C ASP A 289 -11.13 13.46 4.88
N GLU A 290 -12.33 13.98 4.63
CA GLU A 290 -13.24 13.36 3.67
C GLU A 290 -12.67 13.32 2.25
N ASN A 291 -11.84 14.32 1.90
CA ASN A 291 -11.16 14.40 0.61
C ASN A 291 -10.15 13.26 0.41
N SER A 292 -9.51 12.78 1.48
CA SER A 292 -8.52 11.68 1.41
C SER A 292 -9.13 10.40 0.84
N ARG A 293 -10.46 10.23 0.90
CA ARG A 293 -11.17 9.10 0.29
C ARG A 293 -10.84 8.94 -1.19
N ALA A 294 -10.71 10.05 -1.92
CA ALA A 294 -10.50 10.02 -3.37
C ALA A 294 -9.12 9.53 -3.80
N ARG A 295 -8.16 9.38 -2.87
CA ARG A 295 -6.92 8.62 -3.12
C ARG A 295 -7.25 7.20 -3.57
N ARG A 296 -8.24 6.59 -2.91
CA ARG A 296 -8.62 5.20 -3.11
C ARG A 296 -9.54 5.07 -4.33
N PRO A 297 -9.34 4.03 -5.17
CA PRO A 297 -8.40 2.93 -5.00
C PRO A 297 -7.07 3.10 -5.77
N LYS A 298 -6.80 4.26 -6.38
CA LYS A 298 -5.60 4.44 -7.22
C LYS A 298 -4.32 4.52 -6.37
N TYR A 299 -4.41 5.20 -5.24
CA TYR A 299 -3.40 5.37 -4.19
C TYR A 299 -3.99 4.93 -2.85
N GLY A 300 -3.14 4.52 -1.90
CA GLY A 300 -3.59 4.11 -0.58
C GLY A 300 -4.52 2.88 -0.58
N TYR A 301 -4.38 1.98 -1.56
CA TYR A 301 -5.11 0.71 -1.56
C TYR A 301 -4.44 -0.29 -0.61
N LEU A 302 -5.22 -1.24 -0.10
CA LEU A 302 -4.72 -2.24 0.83
C LEU A 302 -3.66 -3.13 0.18
N GLY A 303 -2.59 -3.41 0.91
CA GLY A 303 -1.45 -4.17 0.43
C GLY A 303 -0.60 -3.45 -0.60
N ASP A 304 -0.58 -2.12 -0.61
CA ASP A 304 0.34 -1.36 -1.47
C ASP A 304 1.76 -1.35 -0.86
N PHE A 305 2.68 -1.99 -1.56
CA PHE A 305 4.08 -2.05 -1.18
C PHE A 305 5.00 -1.98 -2.40
N ARG A 306 6.28 -1.71 -2.15
CA ARG A 306 7.35 -1.81 -3.15
C ARG A 306 8.58 -2.43 -2.50
N LEU A 307 9.11 -3.50 -3.11
CA LEU A 307 10.41 -4.05 -2.71
C LEU A 307 11.52 -3.07 -3.10
N GLN A 308 12.50 -2.92 -2.21
CA GLN A 308 13.63 -2.02 -2.41
C GLN A 308 14.87 -2.80 -2.89
N PRO A 309 15.61 -2.33 -3.91
CA PRO A 309 16.78 -3.05 -4.46
C PRO A 309 17.88 -3.31 -3.42
N HIS A 310 18.04 -2.42 -2.45
CA HIS A 310 19.01 -2.51 -1.36
C HIS A 310 18.52 -3.37 -0.18
N GLY A 311 17.37 -4.03 -0.32
CA GLY A 311 16.75 -4.84 0.72
C GLY A 311 15.66 -4.09 1.50
N GLY A 312 14.74 -4.86 2.09
CA GLY A 312 13.56 -4.30 2.74
C GLY A 312 12.44 -3.95 1.77
N PHE A 313 11.46 -3.21 2.27
CA PHE A 313 10.29 -2.80 1.50
C PHE A 313 9.77 -1.44 1.97
N GLU A 314 9.09 -0.77 1.07
CA GLU A 314 8.32 0.45 1.31
C GLU A 314 6.84 0.09 1.40
N TYR A 315 6.19 0.53 2.47
CA TYR A 315 4.76 0.47 2.70
C TYR A 315 4.10 1.78 2.27
N ARG A 316 3.10 1.69 1.38
CA ARG A 316 2.63 2.83 0.58
C ARG A 316 1.17 3.22 0.80
N THR A 317 0.51 2.57 1.76
CA THR A 317 -0.93 2.72 1.92
C THR A 317 -1.33 4.05 2.59
N LEU A 318 -0.50 4.55 3.51
CA LEU A 318 -0.83 5.70 4.35
C LEU A 318 -0.93 7.02 3.55
N PRO A 319 -1.85 7.92 3.94
CA PRO A 319 -1.76 9.33 3.55
C PRO A 319 -0.53 9.98 4.20
N SER A 320 -0.14 11.17 3.73
CA SER A 320 0.92 11.92 4.40
C SER A 320 0.51 12.25 5.83
N PHE A 321 1.31 11.78 6.78
CA PHE A 321 1.11 12.00 8.21
C PHE A 321 1.81 13.27 8.72
N LEU A 322 2.28 14.16 7.83
CA LEU A 322 2.89 15.44 8.17
C LEU A 322 1.90 16.49 8.69
N VAL A 323 0.61 16.17 8.74
CA VAL A 323 -0.44 17.10 9.19
C VAL A 323 -0.15 17.64 10.60
N SER A 324 0.53 16.86 11.46
CA SER A 324 1.08 17.38 12.72
C SER A 324 2.23 16.52 13.26
N PRO A 325 3.12 17.06 14.12
CA PRO A 325 4.14 16.28 14.81
C PRO A 325 3.56 15.17 15.71
N LEU A 326 2.39 15.39 16.32
CA LEU A 326 1.72 14.38 17.14
C LEU A 326 1.35 13.16 16.30
N LEU A 327 0.76 13.40 15.13
CA LEU A 327 0.37 12.34 14.21
C LEU A 327 1.60 11.59 13.68
N ALA A 328 2.59 12.32 13.15
CA ALA A 328 3.82 11.72 12.65
C ALA A 328 4.50 10.87 13.71
N LYS A 329 4.63 11.39 14.94
CA LYS A 329 5.18 10.66 16.08
C LYS A 329 4.38 9.39 16.36
N GLY A 330 3.07 9.49 16.48
CA GLY A 330 2.20 8.35 16.76
C GLY A 330 2.30 7.26 15.69
N VAL A 331 2.26 7.64 14.41
CA VAL A 331 2.35 6.72 13.26
C VAL A 331 3.71 6.01 13.23
N VAL A 332 4.81 6.74 13.43
CA VAL A 332 6.16 6.17 13.43
C VAL A 332 6.33 5.16 14.57
N TYR A 333 6.00 5.54 15.82
CA TYR A 333 6.12 4.60 16.95
C TYR A 333 5.16 3.41 16.83
N LEU A 334 3.93 3.64 16.39
CA LEU A 334 2.96 2.57 16.22
C LEU A 334 3.41 1.59 15.13
N SER A 335 3.91 2.10 14.00
CA SER A 335 4.45 1.25 12.94
C SER A 335 5.67 0.45 13.40
N TYR A 336 6.61 1.06 14.15
CA TYR A 336 7.75 0.36 14.75
C TYR A 336 7.28 -0.81 15.63
N LEU A 337 6.33 -0.55 16.54
CA LEU A 337 5.78 -1.57 17.44
C LEU A 337 5.08 -2.70 16.65
N ILE A 338 4.26 -2.35 15.67
CA ILE A 338 3.54 -3.32 14.82
C ILE A 338 4.54 -4.19 14.07
N VAL A 339 5.54 -3.60 13.42
CA VAL A 339 6.51 -4.34 12.60
C VAL A 339 7.38 -5.25 13.49
N SER A 340 7.82 -4.78 14.65
CA SER A 340 8.61 -5.60 15.58
C SER A 340 7.82 -6.79 16.14
N HIS A 341 6.49 -6.67 16.26
CA HIS A 341 5.65 -7.68 16.95
C HIS A 341 4.49 -8.22 16.10
N TYR A 342 4.55 -8.10 14.77
CA TYR A 342 3.41 -8.38 13.88
C TYR A 342 2.85 -9.80 14.03
N ARG A 343 3.72 -10.74 14.40
CA ARG A 343 3.42 -12.16 14.64
C ARG A 343 2.44 -12.39 15.81
N ALA A 344 2.33 -11.45 16.74
CA ALA A 344 1.41 -11.51 17.88
C ALA A 344 0.01 -10.97 17.54
N LEU A 345 -0.09 -10.13 16.51
CA LEU A 345 -1.32 -9.47 16.08
C LEU A 345 -2.15 -10.39 15.19
N LYS A 346 -3.37 -10.76 15.61
CA LYS A 346 -4.14 -11.86 15.00
C LYS A 346 -5.41 -11.42 14.30
N MET A 347 -6.02 -10.31 14.70
CA MET A 347 -7.26 -9.82 14.11
C MET A 347 -7.05 -9.32 12.68
N ARG A 348 -7.95 -9.70 11.78
CA ARG A 348 -7.92 -9.30 10.35
C ARG A 348 -9.31 -8.86 9.88
N PRO A 349 -9.91 -7.79 10.46
CA PRO A 349 -11.26 -7.36 10.10
C PRO A 349 -11.41 -7.02 8.61
N LEU A 350 -10.36 -6.52 7.94
CA LEU A 350 -10.37 -6.27 6.49
C LEU A 350 -10.58 -7.54 5.67
N ASP A 351 -10.03 -8.68 6.11
CA ASP A 351 -10.19 -9.95 5.41
C ASP A 351 -11.46 -10.70 5.86
N ALA A 352 -11.77 -10.63 7.15
CA ALA A 352 -12.87 -11.37 7.76
C ALA A 352 -14.25 -10.78 7.41
N SER A 353 -14.34 -9.48 7.13
CA SER A 353 -15.61 -8.80 6.92
C SER A 353 -15.64 -8.01 5.62
N GLU A 354 -16.47 -8.47 4.68
CA GLU A 354 -16.75 -7.71 3.44
C GLU A 354 -17.34 -6.32 3.75
N ARG A 355 -18.07 -6.18 4.86
CA ARG A 355 -18.61 -4.89 5.31
C ARG A 355 -17.49 -3.93 5.71
N VAL A 356 -16.47 -4.39 6.44
CA VAL A 356 -15.33 -3.55 6.85
C VAL A 356 -14.44 -3.23 5.65
N HIS A 357 -14.14 -4.21 4.80
CA HIS A 357 -13.41 -3.98 3.55
C HIS A 357 -14.10 -2.90 2.69
N ARG A 358 -15.43 -2.98 2.53
CA ARG A 358 -16.20 -1.95 1.82
C ARG A 358 -16.13 -0.58 2.48
N ALA A 359 -16.22 -0.54 3.80
CA ALA A 359 -16.19 0.70 4.56
C ALA A 359 -14.86 1.44 4.41
N TYR A 360 -13.73 0.72 4.38
CA TYR A 360 -12.41 1.32 4.14
C TYR A 360 -12.38 2.13 2.84
N TYR A 361 -12.76 1.52 1.72
CA TYR A 361 -12.76 2.21 0.42
C TYR A 361 -13.83 3.31 0.31
N ARG A 362 -14.92 3.21 1.07
CA ARG A 362 -15.98 4.24 1.09
C ARG A 362 -15.71 5.40 2.06
N GLY A 363 -14.73 5.25 2.96
CA GLY A 363 -14.53 6.19 4.07
C GLY A 363 -15.66 6.16 5.11
N ASP A 364 -16.32 5.01 5.29
CA ASP A 364 -17.47 4.86 6.19
C ASP A 364 -16.99 4.66 7.64
N ARG A 365 -16.73 5.79 8.33
CA ARG A 365 -16.17 5.80 9.69
C ARG A 365 -17.08 5.11 10.72
N GLU A 366 -18.40 5.17 10.54
CA GLU A 366 -19.37 4.52 11.43
C GLU A 366 -19.21 3.00 11.44
N VAL A 367 -18.89 2.42 10.29
CA VAL A 367 -18.58 0.98 10.20
C VAL A 367 -17.15 0.67 10.66
N LEU A 368 -16.19 1.55 10.38
CA LEU A 368 -14.77 1.32 10.70
C LEU A 368 -14.46 1.43 12.19
N LYS A 369 -15.04 2.41 12.90
CA LYS A 369 -14.78 2.66 14.32
C LYS A 369 -15.00 1.43 15.22
N PRO A 370 -16.13 0.70 15.15
CA PRO A 370 -16.31 -0.51 15.95
C PRO A 370 -15.37 -1.65 15.54
N ALA A 371 -14.91 -1.71 14.29
CA ALA A 371 -13.95 -2.70 13.82
C ALA A 371 -12.52 -2.43 14.30
N VAL A 372 -12.16 -1.15 14.48
CA VAL A 372 -10.83 -0.71 14.95
C VAL A 372 -10.66 -0.87 16.46
N ARG A 373 -11.71 -0.60 17.26
CA ARG A 373 -11.63 -0.62 18.73
C ARG A 373 -10.97 -1.88 19.32
N PRO A 374 -11.34 -3.11 18.91
CA PRO A 374 -10.70 -4.32 19.45
C PRO A 374 -9.20 -4.42 19.14
N LEU A 375 -8.75 -3.83 18.02
CA LEU A 375 -7.34 -3.88 17.59
C LEU A 375 -6.42 -3.18 18.60
N PHE A 376 -6.90 -2.10 19.23
CA PHE A 376 -6.16 -1.39 20.27
C PHE A 376 -5.91 -2.25 21.50
N GLY A 377 -6.82 -3.20 21.79
CA GLY A 377 -6.61 -4.20 22.83
C GLY A 377 -5.40 -5.08 22.56
N GLU A 378 -5.26 -5.61 21.34
CA GLU A 378 -4.09 -6.42 20.97
C GLU A 378 -2.79 -5.58 20.92
N ILE A 379 -2.85 -4.34 20.44
CA ILE A 379 -1.68 -3.43 20.44
C ILE A 379 -1.17 -3.20 21.86
N ARG A 380 -2.06 -2.91 22.80
CA ARG A 380 -1.72 -2.67 24.22
C ARG A 380 -1.16 -3.90 24.94
N GLN A 381 -1.40 -5.10 24.40
CA GLN A 381 -0.89 -6.37 24.92
C GLN A 381 0.45 -6.77 24.29
N LEU A 382 0.96 -6.02 23.30
CA LEU A 382 2.24 -6.33 22.68
C LEU A 382 3.39 -6.17 23.69
N PRO A 383 4.45 -6.98 23.56
CA PRO A 383 5.70 -6.70 24.25
C PRO A 383 6.19 -5.29 23.90
N ASP A 384 6.91 -4.65 24.82
CA ASP A 384 7.44 -3.29 24.71
C ASP A 384 6.39 -2.16 24.56
N TYR A 385 5.08 -2.46 24.55
CA TYR A 385 4.05 -1.42 24.46
C TYR A 385 4.26 -0.33 25.52
N GLY A 386 4.54 -0.72 26.77
CA GLY A 386 4.80 0.20 27.88
C GLY A 386 5.95 1.18 27.62
N ASN A 387 6.98 0.77 26.86
CA ASN A 387 8.11 1.63 26.50
C ASN A 387 7.73 2.73 25.51
N TYR A 388 6.67 2.51 24.72
CA TYR A 388 6.24 3.40 23.63
C TYR A 388 4.86 4.03 23.86
N ALA A 389 4.16 3.66 24.93
CA ALA A 389 2.80 4.11 25.24
C ALA A 389 2.68 5.64 25.26
N GLY A 390 3.66 6.35 25.81
CA GLY A 390 3.68 7.82 25.84
C GLY A 390 3.72 8.48 24.44
N SER A 391 4.16 7.75 23.41
CA SER A 391 4.15 8.20 22.02
C SER A 391 2.92 7.71 21.25
N ILE A 392 2.39 6.53 21.59
CA ILE A 392 1.30 5.85 20.86
C ILE A 392 -0.09 6.26 21.38
N GLU A 393 -0.30 6.31 22.70
CA GLU A 393 -1.62 6.59 23.29
C GLU A 393 -2.22 7.94 22.84
N PRO A 394 -1.44 9.03 22.67
CA PRO A 394 -1.99 10.27 22.11
C PRO A 394 -2.67 10.06 20.75
N LEU A 395 -2.09 9.25 19.87
CA LEU A 395 -2.68 8.91 18.58
C LEU A 395 -3.95 8.08 18.74
N LEU A 396 -3.91 7.02 19.56
CA LEU A 396 -5.07 6.15 19.78
C LEU A 396 -6.25 6.95 20.36
N ALA A 397 -5.99 7.83 21.31
CA ALA A 397 -7.00 8.69 21.91
C ALA A 397 -7.63 9.66 20.89
N HIS A 398 -6.84 10.19 19.93
CA HIS A 398 -7.39 10.99 18.83
C HIS A 398 -8.32 10.18 17.93
N ILE A 399 -7.97 8.92 17.65
CA ILE A 399 -8.81 8.02 16.84
C ILE A 399 -10.12 7.71 17.57
N GLU A 400 -10.06 7.43 18.87
CA GLU A 400 -11.24 7.10 19.68
C GLU A 400 -12.23 8.27 19.78
N ARG A 401 -11.70 9.50 19.91
CA ARG A 401 -12.50 10.73 19.89
C ARG A 401 -13.19 10.98 18.55
N GLY A 402 -12.72 10.37 17.46
CA GLY A 402 -13.26 10.60 16.13
C GLY A 402 -12.89 11.97 15.54
N THR A 403 -11.80 12.57 16.04
CA THR A 403 -11.24 13.80 15.48
C THR A 403 -10.68 13.52 14.09
N THR A 404 -11.03 14.35 13.12
CA THR A 404 -10.41 14.37 11.79
C THR A 404 -9.35 15.45 11.74
N TRP A 405 -8.32 15.26 10.93
CA TRP A 405 -7.37 16.32 10.66
C TRP A 405 -7.89 17.29 9.60
N ASN A 406 -7.32 18.50 9.57
CA ASN A 406 -7.63 19.50 8.56
C ASN A 406 -6.49 19.57 7.54
N GLU A 407 -6.74 19.10 6.32
CA GLU A 407 -5.76 19.10 5.22
C GLU A 407 -5.57 20.48 4.57
N SER A 408 -6.45 21.45 4.83
CA SER A 408 -6.34 22.81 4.29
C SER A 408 -5.38 23.69 5.10
N ARG A 409 -4.97 23.24 6.28
CA ARG A 409 -4.17 24.01 7.23
C ARG A 409 -2.71 24.11 6.76
N ASP A 410 -2.10 25.27 6.99
CA ASP A 410 -0.64 25.40 6.94
C ASP A 410 0.04 24.60 8.06
N ILE A 411 0.82 23.60 7.70
CA ILE A 411 1.51 22.75 8.66
C ILE A 411 2.74 23.43 9.27
N ARG A 412 3.33 24.44 8.60
CA ARG A 412 4.60 25.08 9.02
C ARG A 412 4.64 25.49 10.50
N PRO A 413 3.63 26.18 11.06
CA PRO A 413 3.66 26.58 12.47
C PRO A 413 3.69 25.38 13.44
N LEU A 414 3.08 24.25 13.09
CA LEU A 414 3.11 23.06 13.94
C LEU A 414 4.50 22.43 14.02
N TRP A 415 5.29 22.61 12.97
CA TRP A 415 6.63 22.05 12.83
C TRP A 415 7.74 23.06 13.16
N ASN A 416 7.37 24.21 13.74
CA ASN A 416 8.28 25.31 14.04
C ASN A 416 9.06 25.80 12.81
N ILE A 417 8.39 25.85 11.65
CA ILE A 417 8.94 26.45 10.43
C ILE A 417 8.47 27.90 10.37
N PRO A 418 9.38 28.88 10.19
CA PRO A 418 9.02 30.31 10.13
C PRO A 418 8.03 30.61 9.00
N VAL A 419 6.96 31.34 9.34
CA VAL A 419 5.90 31.78 8.42
C VAL A 419 5.82 33.29 8.23
N GLU A 420 6.46 34.06 9.10
CA GLU A 420 6.60 35.51 8.98
C GLU A 420 7.99 35.88 8.43
N PRO A 421 8.14 37.03 7.74
CA PRO A 421 9.43 37.54 7.26
C PRO A 421 10.48 37.77 8.35
#